data_AF-A0A830C4U7-F1
#
_entry.id   AF-A0A830C4U7-F1
#
_cell.length_a   1.000
_cell.length_b   1.000
_cell.length_c   1.000
_cell.angle_alpha   90.00
_cell.angle_beta   90.00
_cell.angle_gamma   90.00
#
_symmetry.space_group_name_H-M   'P 1'
#
loop_
_entity.id
_entity.type
_entity.pdbx_description
1 polymer ?
#
loop_
_entity_poly.entity_id
_entity_poly.type
_entity_poly.pdbx_seq_one_letter_code
_entity_poly.pdbx_strand_id
1 'polypeptide(L)'
;MVLRFLFFVLVFVIQFPKPRPTTKWEEFAKKAGIQKRHKEKAVFDEQTGTWKCRCGYDRVNDDNDIPIIEAKASDEPGTDLFAERRKEKKSKVDKQVKNWLHNLKQAQKAGALPSHIQLASTSLPITGTKENPKKVSKDELQNVAGMAATLTASGGKFDKKLPGEKDLKHDKKYRKVFLRRP
;
A
#
# COMPACT_ATOMS: atom_id res chain seq x y z
N MET A 1 13.86 6.40 55.49
CA MET A 1 14.56 5.33 54.75
C MET A 1 13.74 4.07 54.97
N VAL A 2 13.13 3.39 54.02
CA VAL A 2 13.36 3.28 52.58
C VAL A 2 11.99 3.16 51.93
N LEU A 3 11.64 4.13 51.09
CA LEU A 3 10.41 4.12 50.31
C LEU A 3 10.53 2.94 49.33
N ARG A 4 9.80 1.85 49.59
CA ARG A 4 9.61 0.78 48.63
C ARG A 4 8.98 1.43 47.40
N PHE A 5 9.81 1.71 46.41
CA PHE A 5 9.38 2.09 45.08
C PHE A 5 8.37 1.04 44.63
N LEU A 6 7.09 1.40 44.70
CA LEU A 6 6.09 0.82 43.82
C LEU A 6 6.64 1.07 42.42
N PHE A 7 7.33 0.06 41.89
CA PHE A 7 7.53 -0.10 40.47
C PHE A 7 6.13 -0.38 39.92
N PHE A 8 5.33 0.67 39.85
CA PHE A 8 4.07 0.72 39.16
C PHE A 8 4.47 0.43 37.72
N VAL A 9 4.43 -0.85 37.36
CA VAL A 9 4.45 -1.30 35.98
C VAL A 9 3.20 -0.66 35.40
N LEU A 10 3.37 0.56 34.90
CA LEU A 10 2.52 1.09 33.86
C LEU A 10 2.68 0.07 32.74
N VAL A 11 1.82 -0.96 32.76
CA VAL A 11 1.63 -1.87 31.66
C VAL A 11 1.12 -0.97 30.55
N PHE A 12 2.05 -0.34 29.85
CA PHE A 12 1.80 0.24 28.56
C PHE A 12 1.19 -0.92 27.78
N VAL A 13 -0.10 -0.80 27.46
CA VAL A 13 -0.89 -1.83 26.78
C VAL A 13 -0.36 -1.91 25.34
N ILE A 14 0.86 -2.40 25.16
CA ILE A 14 1.41 -2.78 23.87
C ILE A 14 0.77 -4.12 23.58
N GLN A 15 -0.41 -4.08 22.95
CA GLN A 15 -1.05 -5.29 22.45
C GLN A 15 -0.08 -5.97 21.48
N PHE A 16 0.33 -7.19 21.81
CA PHE A 16 1.17 -7.98 20.92
C PHE A 16 0.49 -8.14 19.56
N PRO A 17 1.22 -7.98 18.44
CA PRO A 17 0.63 -8.13 17.12
C PRO A 17 0.11 -9.55 16.96
N LYS A 18 -1.12 -9.68 16.45
CA LYS A 18 -1.71 -10.99 16.17
C LYS A 18 -0.83 -11.75 15.17
N PRO A 19 -0.72 -13.09 15.29
CA PRO A 19 0.00 -13.87 14.30
C PRO A 19 -0.64 -13.68 12.93
N ARG A 20 0.20 -13.62 11.90
CA ARG A 20 -0.28 -13.48 10.52
C ARG A 20 -1.06 -14.74 10.13
N PRO A 21 -2.19 -14.59 9.42
CA PRO A 21 -2.90 -15.74 8.90
C PRO A 21 -2.03 -16.41 7.82
N THR A 22 -2.18 -17.72 7.67
CA THR A 22 -1.45 -18.47 6.65
C THR A 22 -1.83 -18.00 5.26
N THR A 23 -0.85 -17.95 4.36
CA THR A 23 -1.13 -17.70 2.94
C THR A 23 -1.53 -18.99 2.23
N LYS A 24 -2.26 -18.89 1.11
CA LYS A 24 -2.62 -20.07 0.29
C LYS A 24 -1.41 -20.93 -0.09
N TRP A 25 -0.28 -20.29 -0.39
CA TRP A 25 0.96 -21.00 -0.73
C TRP A 25 1.56 -21.71 0.48
N GLU A 26 1.52 -21.12 1.68
CA GLU A 26 1.98 -21.78 2.91
C GLU A 26 1.11 -22.97 3.29
N GLU A 27 -0.22 -22.85 3.12
CA GLU A 27 -1.14 -23.97 3.31
C GLU A 27 -0.84 -25.10 2.33
N PHE A 28 -0.62 -24.77 1.05
CA PHE A 28 -0.22 -25.73 0.04
C PHE A 28 1.14 -26.37 0.37
N ALA A 29 2.15 -25.58 0.72
CA ALA A 29 3.49 -26.06 1.05
C ALA A 29 3.48 -27.00 2.27
N LYS A 30 2.69 -26.68 3.31
CA LYS A 30 2.51 -27.55 4.48
C LYS A 30 1.87 -28.88 4.09
N LYS A 31 0.81 -28.85 3.28
CA LYS A 31 0.13 -30.07 2.79
C LYS A 31 1.02 -30.92 1.89
N ALA A 32 1.83 -30.27 1.05
CA ALA A 32 2.76 -30.93 0.14
C ALA A 32 4.08 -31.34 0.81
N GLY A 33 4.30 -31.03 2.09
CA GLY A 33 5.56 -31.33 2.78
C GLY A 33 6.77 -30.53 2.28
N ILE A 34 6.55 -29.40 1.60
CA ILE A 34 7.64 -28.60 1.03
C ILE A 34 8.33 -27.82 2.15
N GLN A 35 9.58 -28.19 2.43
CA GLN A 35 10.42 -27.52 3.42
C GLN A 35 11.10 -26.27 2.82
N LYS A 36 11.23 -25.21 3.64
CA LYS A 36 11.95 -23.99 3.24
C LYS A 36 13.45 -24.25 3.35
N ARG A 37 14.14 -24.24 2.21
CA ARG A 37 15.60 -24.34 2.13
C ARG A 37 16.27 -22.99 1.86
N HIS A 38 17.48 -22.81 2.37
CA HIS A 38 18.35 -21.71 1.98
C HIS A 38 18.79 -21.89 0.52
N LYS A 39 18.92 -20.77 -0.21
CA LYS A 39 19.45 -20.77 -1.57
C LYS A 39 20.68 -19.87 -1.60
N GLU A 40 21.74 -20.33 -2.24
CA GLU A 40 22.96 -19.55 -2.41
C GLU A 40 22.73 -18.33 -3.31
N LYS A 41 23.44 -17.25 -2.98
CA LYS A 41 23.37 -15.97 -3.68
C LYS A 41 24.13 -15.99 -5.01
N ALA A 42 25.25 -16.71 -5.05
CA ALA A 42 26.02 -16.93 -6.27
C ALA A 42 25.58 -18.24 -6.94
N VAL A 43 25.56 -18.25 -8.25
CA VAL A 43 25.27 -19.41 -9.10
C VAL A 43 26.31 -19.42 -10.20
N PHE A 44 26.91 -20.58 -10.42
CA PHE A 44 27.88 -20.77 -11.48
C PHE A 44 27.18 -20.77 -12.83
N ASP A 45 27.67 -19.95 -13.75
CA ASP A 45 27.20 -19.88 -15.13
C ASP A 45 28.13 -20.70 -16.02
N GLU A 46 27.62 -21.80 -16.57
CA GLU A 46 28.39 -22.74 -17.39
C GLU A 46 28.87 -22.12 -18.71
N GLN A 47 28.16 -21.13 -19.25
CA GLN A 47 28.52 -20.51 -20.53
C GLN A 47 29.73 -19.59 -20.41
N THR A 48 29.80 -18.84 -19.32
CA THR A 48 30.87 -17.87 -19.07
C THR A 48 31.98 -18.43 -18.18
N GLY A 49 31.72 -19.55 -17.49
CA GLY A 49 32.64 -20.11 -16.49
C GLY A 49 32.80 -19.24 -15.25
N THR A 50 31.85 -18.33 -14.99
CA THR A 50 31.95 -17.34 -13.90
C THR A 50 30.86 -17.53 -12.85
N TRP A 51 31.17 -17.12 -11.61
CA TRP A 51 30.19 -17.05 -10.54
C TRP A 51 29.40 -15.75 -10.64
N LYS A 52 28.11 -15.85 -10.95
CA LYS A 52 27.21 -14.71 -11.10
C LYS A 52 26.15 -14.69 -10.00
N CYS A 53 25.51 -13.54 -9.82
CA CYS A 53 24.44 -13.41 -8.84
C CYS A 53 23.19 -14.18 -9.29
N ARG A 54 22.41 -14.74 -8.35
CA ARG A 54 21.11 -15.35 -8.66
C ARG A 54 20.04 -14.30 -9.04
N CYS A 55 20.15 -13.11 -8.49
CA CYS A 55 19.23 -11.99 -8.69
C CYS A 55 19.97 -10.66 -8.52
N GLY A 56 19.46 -9.60 -9.15
CA GLY A 56 20.05 -8.26 -9.08
C GLY A 56 20.93 -7.97 -10.29
N TYR A 57 22.03 -7.23 -10.05
CA TYR A 57 23.04 -6.90 -11.06
C TYR A 57 23.88 -8.13 -11.44
N ASP A 58 24.26 -8.22 -12.71
CA ASP A 58 25.04 -9.34 -13.29
C ASP A 58 24.50 -10.71 -12.87
N ARG A 59 23.20 -10.90 -13.10
CA ARG A 59 22.49 -12.12 -12.71
C ARG A 59 22.68 -13.22 -13.75
N VAL A 60 22.66 -14.46 -13.28
CA VAL A 60 22.56 -15.63 -14.18
C VAL A 60 21.28 -15.54 -15.03
N ASN A 61 21.41 -15.85 -16.32
CA ASN A 61 20.33 -15.88 -17.32
C ASN A 61 19.55 -14.55 -17.42
N ASP A 62 20.23 -13.43 -17.71
CA ASP A 62 19.50 -12.19 -18.00
C ASP A 62 18.85 -12.24 -19.38
N ASP A 63 17.63 -11.70 -19.47
CA ASP A 63 16.87 -11.69 -20.73
C ASP A 63 17.46 -10.68 -21.74
N ASN A 64 18.22 -9.69 -21.24
CA ASN A 64 18.82 -8.63 -22.04
C ASN A 64 20.16 -9.04 -22.67
N ASP A 65 20.85 -10.04 -22.10
CA ASP A 65 22.15 -10.50 -22.59
C ASP A 65 22.01 -11.44 -23.80
N ILE A 66 20.77 -11.80 -24.17
CA ILE A 66 20.48 -12.69 -25.29
C ILE A 66 20.33 -11.84 -26.55
N PRO A 67 21.32 -11.82 -27.46
CA PRO A 67 21.29 -10.94 -28.63
C PRO A 67 20.33 -11.45 -29.71
N ILE A 68 20.15 -12.76 -29.83
CA ILE A 68 19.37 -13.41 -30.89
C ILE A 68 18.44 -14.44 -30.25
N ILE A 69 17.17 -14.42 -30.64
CA ILE A 69 16.17 -15.41 -30.24
C ILE A 69 15.77 -16.20 -31.49
N GLU A 70 15.91 -17.51 -31.44
CA GLU A 70 15.42 -18.40 -32.48
C GLU A 70 13.88 -18.36 -32.52
N ALA A 71 13.32 -18.01 -33.68
CA ALA A 71 11.89 -18.05 -33.91
C ALA A 71 11.41 -19.50 -34.04
N LYS A 72 10.28 -19.83 -33.42
CA LYS A 72 9.64 -21.14 -33.63
C LYS A 72 8.84 -21.10 -34.93
N ALA A 73 8.66 -22.27 -35.55
CA ALA A 73 7.87 -22.41 -36.78
C ALA A 73 6.39 -22.02 -36.63
N SER A 74 5.89 -21.82 -35.40
CA SER A 74 4.51 -21.40 -35.11
C SER A 74 4.36 -19.90 -34.87
N ASP A 75 5.46 -19.15 -34.80
CA ASP A 75 5.41 -17.72 -34.50
C ASP A 75 5.04 -16.92 -35.76
N GLU A 76 4.10 -15.99 -35.63
CA GLU A 76 3.61 -15.17 -36.75
C GLU A 76 4.74 -14.29 -37.30
N PRO A 77 5.03 -14.34 -38.61
CA PRO A 77 6.11 -13.56 -39.22
C PRO A 77 5.80 -12.06 -39.09
N GLY A 78 6.68 -11.34 -38.38
CA GLY A 78 6.54 -9.90 -38.12
C GLY A 78 6.32 -9.54 -36.64
N THR A 79 6.18 -10.52 -35.75
CA THR A 79 6.07 -10.26 -34.31
C THR A 79 7.44 -10.19 -33.61
N ASP A 80 7.65 -9.15 -32.80
CA ASP A 80 8.87 -8.99 -31.98
C ASP A 80 8.86 -9.93 -30.76
N LEU A 81 9.65 -11.01 -30.81
CA LEU A 81 9.80 -12.01 -29.74
C LEU A 81 10.31 -11.40 -28.42
N PHE A 82 11.13 -10.34 -28.47
CA PHE A 82 11.59 -9.65 -27.26
C PHE A 82 10.45 -8.87 -26.59
N ALA A 83 9.56 -8.26 -27.38
CA ALA A 83 8.35 -7.63 -26.84
C ALA A 83 7.43 -8.66 -26.19
N GLU A 84 7.29 -9.85 -26.77
CA GLU A 84 6.49 -10.93 -26.18
C GLU A 84 7.03 -11.41 -24.84
N ARG A 85 8.34 -11.68 -24.72
CA ARG A 85 8.95 -12.03 -23.42
C ARG A 85 8.73 -10.93 -22.37
N ARG A 86 8.88 -9.65 -22.75
CA ARG A 86 8.62 -8.53 -21.85
C ARG A 86 7.16 -8.52 -21.38
N LYS A 87 6.20 -8.75 -22.29
CA LYS A 87 4.77 -8.88 -21.95
C LYS A 87 4.52 -10.07 -21.04
N GLU A 88 5.13 -11.23 -21.31
CA GLU A 88 4.98 -12.44 -20.49
C GLU A 88 5.53 -12.20 -19.07
N LYS A 89 6.72 -11.59 -18.94
CA LYS A 89 7.32 -11.21 -17.66
C LYS A 89 6.41 -10.28 -16.86
N LYS A 90 5.86 -9.24 -17.50
CA LYS A 90 4.87 -8.35 -16.88
C LYS A 90 3.64 -9.13 -16.41
N SER A 91 3.11 -10.02 -17.24
CA SER A 91 1.94 -10.85 -16.88
C SER A 91 2.19 -11.74 -15.64
N LYS A 92 3.41 -12.28 -15.49
CA LYS A 92 3.83 -13.07 -14.31
C LYS A 92 3.88 -12.18 -13.06
N VAL A 93 4.44 -10.98 -13.18
CA VAL A 93 4.47 -9.98 -12.09
C VAL A 93 3.05 -9.55 -11.71
N ASP A 94 2.19 -9.28 -12.68
CA ASP A 94 0.79 -8.88 -12.43
C ASP A 94 0.01 -9.98 -11.71
N LYS A 95 0.22 -11.25 -12.11
CA LYS A 95 -0.35 -12.41 -11.40
C LYS A 95 0.15 -12.48 -9.96
N GLN A 96 1.44 -12.25 -9.73
CA GLN A 96 2.01 -12.21 -8.37
C GLN A 96 1.39 -11.09 -7.52
N VAL A 97 1.26 -9.88 -8.06
CA VAL A 97 0.64 -8.72 -7.39
C VAL A 97 -0.83 -9.01 -7.06
N LYS A 98 -1.59 -9.58 -8.01
CA LYS A 98 -2.98 -9.99 -7.78
C LYS A 98 -3.11 -11.01 -6.66
N ASN A 99 -2.23 -12.03 -6.63
CA ASN A 99 -2.22 -13.04 -5.57
C ASN A 99 -1.87 -12.44 -4.21
N TRP A 100 -0.90 -11.52 -4.17
CA TRP A 100 -0.53 -10.79 -2.97
C TRP A 100 -1.69 -9.95 -2.44
N LEU A 101 -2.37 -9.19 -3.31
CA LEU A 101 -3.55 -8.40 -2.94
C LEU A 101 -4.69 -9.28 -2.42
N HIS A 102 -4.93 -10.45 -3.03
CA HIS A 102 -5.91 -11.40 -2.52
C HIS A 102 -5.55 -11.88 -1.11
N ASN A 103 -4.29 -12.23 -0.85
CA ASN A 103 -3.85 -12.67 0.48
C ASN A 103 -3.98 -11.55 1.52
N LEU A 104 -3.69 -10.30 1.15
CA LEU A 104 -3.93 -9.14 2.03
C LEU A 104 -5.41 -8.94 2.36
N LYS A 105 -6.30 -9.07 1.37
CA LYS A 105 -7.76 -8.98 1.61
C LYS A 105 -8.24 -10.04 2.59
N GLN A 106 -7.73 -11.27 2.49
CA GLN A 106 -8.06 -12.33 3.46
C GLN A 106 -7.48 -12.03 4.85
N ALA A 107 -6.25 -11.50 4.92
CA ALA A 107 -5.64 -11.09 6.18
C ALA A 107 -6.40 -9.94 6.86
N GLN A 108 -6.97 -9.01 6.08
CA GLN A 108 -7.84 -7.94 6.57
C GLN A 108 -9.13 -8.48 7.19
N LYS A 109 -9.79 -9.45 6.55
CA LYS A 109 -10.98 -10.10 7.12
C LYS A 109 -10.68 -10.77 8.46
N ALA A 110 -9.51 -11.37 8.60
CA ALA A 110 -9.04 -11.98 9.84
C ALA A 110 -8.56 -10.94 10.89
N GLY A 111 -8.55 -9.63 10.57
CA GLY A 111 -8.07 -8.59 11.46
C GLY A 111 -6.58 -8.67 11.79
N ALA A 112 -5.79 -9.30 10.91
CA ALA A 112 -4.38 -9.62 11.10
C ALA A 112 -3.51 -9.08 9.94
N LEU A 113 -3.83 -7.85 9.50
CA LEU A 113 -3.00 -7.08 8.59
C LEU A 113 -1.62 -6.77 9.22
N PRO A 114 -0.55 -6.62 8.40
CA PRO A 114 0.73 -6.14 8.89
C PRO A 114 0.61 -4.74 9.51
N SER A 115 1.32 -4.46 10.61
CA SER A 115 1.23 -3.21 11.36
C SER A 115 1.40 -1.94 10.51
N HIS A 116 2.37 -1.92 9.59
CA HIS A 116 2.58 -0.78 8.69
C HIS A 116 1.39 -0.53 7.75
N ILE A 117 0.77 -1.60 7.24
CA ILE A 117 -0.41 -1.52 6.36
C ILE A 117 -1.65 -1.18 7.18
N GLN A 118 -1.76 -1.71 8.41
CA GLN A 118 -2.83 -1.34 9.33
C GLN A 118 -2.83 0.16 9.55
N LEU A 119 -1.70 0.77 9.92
CA LEU A 119 -1.60 2.21 10.16
C LEU A 119 -1.97 3.04 8.93
N ALA A 120 -1.55 2.63 7.73
CA ALA A 120 -1.93 3.30 6.49
C ALA A 120 -3.44 3.15 6.19
N SER A 121 -4.02 1.98 6.43
CA SER A 121 -5.45 1.73 6.22
C SER A 121 -6.36 2.32 7.31
N THR A 122 -5.82 2.47 8.52
CA THR A 122 -6.47 3.07 9.69
C THR A 122 -5.88 4.45 9.98
N SER A 123 -5.41 5.18 8.95
CA SER A 123 -5.29 6.63 9.05
C SER A 123 -6.71 7.20 9.16
N LEU A 124 -7.28 7.01 10.35
CA LEU A 124 -8.41 7.77 10.86
C LEU A 124 -7.98 9.25 10.79
N PRO A 125 -8.88 10.19 10.46
CA PRO A 125 -8.63 11.56 10.88
C PRO A 125 -8.32 11.53 12.39
N ILE A 126 -7.38 12.34 12.84
CA ILE A 126 -6.82 12.37 14.22
C ILE A 126 -7.89 12.37 15.34
N THR A 127 -9.15 12.62 14.99
CA THR A 127 -10.35 12.44 15.82
C THR A 127 -10.87 10.99 15.79
N GLY A 128 -10.23 10.09 16.54
CA GLY A 128 -10.82 9.01 17.35
C GLY A 128 -12.05 8.16 16.95
N THR A 129 -12.60 8.15 15.73
CA THR A 129 -13.78 7.31 15.41
C THR A 129 -13.57 6.46 14.15
N LYS A 130 -13.69 5.14 14.32
CA LYS A 130 -13.68 4.14 13.25
C LYS A 130 -15.04 4.10 12.56
N GLU A 131 -15.41 5.15 11.85
CA GLU A 131 -16.64 5.12 11.05
C GLU A 131 -16.35 4.74 9.59
N ASN A 132 -17.12 3.77 9.08
CA ASN A 132 -17.26 3.45 7.67
C ASN A 132 -17.51 4.76 6.88
N PRO A 133 -16.94 4.99 5.68
CA PRO A 133 -17.25 6.18 4.90
C PRO A 133 -18.76 6.26 4.68
N LYS A 134 -19.43 7.11 5.48
CA LYS A 134 -20.84 7.41 5.31
C LYS A 134 -20.98 8.05 3.93
N LYS A 135 -22.00 7.65 3.17
CA LYS A 135 -22.35 8.33 1.92
C LYS A 135 -22.56 9.79 2.26
N VAL A 136 -21.66 10.65 1.79
CA VAL A 136 -21.70 12.08 2.10
C VAL A 136 -23.06 12.61 1.67
N SER A 137 -23.82 13.13 2.62
CA SER A 137 -25.17 13.61 2.32
C SER A 137 -25.10 14.86 1.44
N LYS A 138 -26.17 15.14 0.68
CA LYS A 138 -26.25 16.35 -0.16
C LYS A 138 -26.02 17.62 0.67
N ASP A 139 -26.45 17.62 1.93
CA ASP A 139 -26.25 18.73 2.87
C ASP A 139 -24.80 18.88 3.31
N GLU A 140 -24.09 17.78 3.57
CA GLU A 140 -22.66 17.79 3.89
C GLU A 140 -21.82 18.29 2.71
N LEU A 141 -22.12 17.84 1.49
CA LEU A 141 -21.45 18.34 0.28
C LEU A 141 -21.70 19.85 0.07
N GLN A 142 -22.92 20.32 0.30
CA GLN A 142 -23.24 21.75 0.23
C GLN A 142 -22.49 22.55 1.30
N ASN A 143 -22.37 22.02 2.52
CA ASN A 143 -21.64 22.67 3.59
C ASN A 143 -20.13 22.74 3.29
N VAL A 144 -19.54 21.66 2.78
CA VAL A 144 -18.12 21.62 2.40
C VAL A 144 -17.83 22.57 1.23
N ALA A 145 -18.72 22.63 0.23
CA ALA A 145 -18.60 23.57 -0.88
C ALA A 145 -18.67 25.04 -0.40
N GLY A 146 -19.60 25.37 0.49
CA GLY A 146 -19.69 26.70 1.10
C GLY A 146 -18.47 27.06 1.97
N MET A 147 -17.92 26.07 2.69
CA MET A 147 -16.66 26.24 3.42
C MET A 147 -15.49 26.46 2.47
N ALA A 148 -15.32 25.65 1.42
CA ALA A 148 -14.22 25.80 0.46
C ALA A 148 -14.25 27.16 -0.24
N ALA A 149 -15.43 27.66 -0.61
CA ALA A 149 -15.61 28.98 -1.20
C ALA A 149 -15.15 30.14 -0.27
N THR A 150 -15.28 29.97 1.05
CA THR A 150 -14.88 30.97 2.06
C THR A 150 -13.48 30.77 2.63
N LEU A 151 -12.92 29.55 2.53
CA LEU A 151 -11.64 29.14 3.10
C LEU A 151 -10.42 29.50 2.26
N THR A 152 -10.60 30.14 1.09
CA THR A 152 -9.50 30.79 0.35
C THR A 152 -9.04 32.03 1.13
N ALA A 153 -8.39 31.76 2.27
CA ALA A 153 -7.90 32.71 3.24
C ALA A 153 -6.57 33.33 2.79
N SER A 154 -6.53 33.84 1.57
CA SER A 154 -5.63 34.93 1.21
C SER A 154 -6.50 36.17 1.03
N GLY A 155 -6.14 37.29 1.65
CA GLY A 155 -6.85 38.57 1.55
C GLY A 155 -6.79 39.19 0.14
N GLY A 156 -7.25 38.47 -0.87
CA GLY A 156 -7.30 38.86 -2.27
C GLY A 156 -8.70 39.24 -2.73
N LYS A 157 -8.81 39.62 -4.01
CA LYS A 157 -10.04 40.05 -4.68
C LYS A 157 -10.80 38.81 -5.16
N PHE A 158 -11.88 38.47 -4.47
CA PHE A 158 -12.70 37.30 -4.77
C PHE A 158 -13.59 37.51 -6.00
N ASP A 159 -13.88 36.43 -6.72
CA ASP A 159 -14.87 36.42 -7.80
C ASP A 159 -16.25 36.80 -7.28
N LYS A 160 -17.01 37.54 -8.09
CA LYS A 160 -18.38 37.95 -7.75
C LYS A 160 -19.29 36.72 -7.81
N LYS A 161 -20.17 36.56 -6.82
CA LYS A 161 -21.22 35.52 -6.84
C LYS A 161 -22.01 35.60 -8.14
N LEU A 162 -22.17 34.46 -8.81
CA LEU A 162 -22.99 34.35 -10.02
C LEU A 162 -24.48 34.25 -9.64
N PRO A 163 -25.41 34.77 -10.47
CA PRO A 163 -26.84 34.69 -10.18
C PRO A 163 -27.30 33.21 -10.13
N GLY A 164 -27.89 32.80 -9.01
CA GLY A 164 -28.37 31.43 -8.78
C GLY A 164 -27.51 30.58 -7.83
N GLU A 165 -26.40 31.11 -7.33
CA GLU A 165 -25.62 30.47 -6.27
C GLU A 165 -26.37 30.51 -4.93
N LYS A 166 -26.42 29.37 -4.21
CA LYS A 166 -27.08 29.32 -2.90
C LYS A 166 -26.28 30.09 -1.87
N ASP A 167 -26.98 30.83 -1.02
CA ASP A 167 -26.34 31.55 0.07
C ASP A 167 -25.68 30.62 1.08
N LEU A 168 -24.60 31.12 1.69
CA LEU A 168 -23.85 30.39 2.69
C LEU A 168 -24.76 30.19 3.91
N LYS A 169 -24.88 28.95 4.39
CA LYS A 169 -25.65 28.66 5.61
C LYS A 169 -25.06 29.35 6.86
N HIS A 170 -23.80 29.78 6.81
CA HIS A 170 -23.11 30.45 7.91
C HIS A 170 -22.34 31.69 7.43
N ASP A 171 -22.93 32.87 7.60
CA ASP A 171 -22.31 34.16 7.26
C ASP A 171 -21.24 34.62 8.26
N LYS A 172 -21.17 34.00 9.44
CA LYS A 172 -20.30 34.44 10.53
C LYS A 172 -18.95 33.72 10.44
N LYS A 173 -17.86 34.48 10.35
CA LYS A 173 -16.50 33.97 10.59
C LYS A 173 -16.42 33.40 12.00
N TYR A 174 -16.18 32.09 12.13
CA TYR A 174 -15.81 31.51 13.42
C TYR A 174 -14.49 32.15 13.87
N ARG A 175 -14.54 32.95 14.95
CA ARG A 175 -13.35 33.55 15.54
C ARG A 175 -12.41 32.41 15.94
N LYS A 176 -11.13 32.51 15.57
CA LYS A 176 -10.09 31.61 16.08
C LYS A 176 -10.16 31.64 17.61
N VAL A 177 -10.52 30.53 18.24
CA VAL A 177 -10.34 30.35 19.67
C VAL A 177 -8.83 30.28 19.88
N PHE A 178 -8.24 31.37 20.35
CA PHE A 178 -6.87 31.36 20.85
C PHE A 178 -6.89 30.49 22.10
N LEU A 179 -6.44 29.25 21.98
CA LEU A 179 -6.14 28.42 23.14
C LEU A 179 -5.07 29.16 23.95
N ARG A 180 -5.48 29.85 25.02
CA ARG A 180 -4.54 30.20 26.09
C ARG A 180 -4.05 28.88 26.65
N ARG A 181 -2.80 28.53 26.36
CA ARG A 181 -2.14 27.39 27.02
C ARG A 181 -2.08 27.69 28.53
N PRO A 182 -2.25 26.69 29.40
CA PRO A 182 -2.00 26.84 30.83
C PRO A 182 -0.54 27.18 31.12
#